data_AF-M3AAC6-F1
#
_entry.id   AF-M3AAC6-F1
#
_cell.length_a   1.000
_cell.length_b   1.000
_cell.length_c   1.000
_cell.angle_alpha   90.00
_cell.angle_beta   90.00
_cell.angle_gamma   90.00
#
_symmetry.space_group_name_H-M   'P 1'
#
loop_
_entity.id
_entity.type
_entity.pdbx_description
1 polymer ?
#
loop_
_entity_poly.entity_id
_entity_poly.type
_entity_poly.pdbx_seq_one_letter_code
_entity_poly.pdbx_strand_id
1 'polypeptide(L)'
;MRFVRARLVGAGSTVAPAGCEADLLHDLFWAHTGPADGLEHVRVRPAGDGMEVVLFLFAVTDTAALDRANVLLTLLREPLAAHGYTAVIPTV
;
A
#
# COMPACT_ATOMS: atom_id res chain seq x y z
N MET A 1 4.69 7.62 -15.57
CA MET A 1 3.98 6.97 -14.45
C MET A 1 4.44 5.52 -14.39
N ARG A 2 4.71 5.01 -13.19
CA ARG A 2 5.10 3.62 -12.94
C ARG A 2 4.24 3.06 -11.82
N PHE A 3 4.18 1.74 -11.69
CA PHE A 3 3.42 1.14 -10.60
C PHE A 3 4.26 0.12 -9.85
N VAL A 4 4.01 0.03 -8.54
CA VAL A 4 4.61 -0.97 -7.65
C VAL A 4 3.48 -1.74 -6.98
N ARG A 5 3.58 -3.07 -7.00
CA ARG A 5 2.66 -3.92 -6.26
C ARG A 5 3.20 -4.14 -4.86
N ALA A 6 2.33 -4.04 -3.88
CA ALA A 6 2.58 -4.41 -2.50
C ALA A 6 1.44 -5.30 -2.02
N ARG A 7 1.68 -6.03 -0.94
CA ARG A 7 0.68 -6.80 -0.23
C ARG A 7 0.61 -6.29 1.20
N LEU A 8 -0.60 -6.11 1.70
CA LEU A 8 -0.83 -5.88 3.12
C LEU A 8 -1.26 -7.22 3.72
N VAL A 9 -0.41 -7.76 4.57
CA VAL A 9 -0.67 -9.02 5.27
C VAL A 9 -1.32 -8.68 6.60
N GLY A 10 -2.51 -9.23 6.84
CA GLY A 10 -3.19 -9.07 8.12
C GLY A 10 -2.43 -9.79 9.22
N ALA A 11 -2.40 -9.24 10.43
CA ALA A 11 -1.70 -9.80 11.59
C ALA A 11 -2.34 -11.09 12.18
N GLY A 12 -3.07 -11.87 11.37
CA GLY A 12 -3.67 -13.14 11.77
C GLY A 12 -5.20 -13.19 11.78
N SER A 13 -5.90 -12.26 11.12
CA SER A 13 -7.35 -12.40 10.94
C SER A 13 -7.65 -13.41 9.83
N THR A 14 -8.32 -14.52 10.19
CA THR A 14 -8.79 -15.55 9.24
C THR A 14 -10.06 -15.14 8.48
N VAL A 15 -10.56 -13.93 8.71
CA VAL A 15 -11.75 -13.40 8.02
C VAL A 15 -11.30 -12.67 6.77
N ALA A 16 -11.89 -13.01 5.63
CA ALA A 16 -11.62 -12.33 4.37
C ALA A 16 -11.91 -10.83 4.51
N PRO A 17 -10.99 -9.96 4.06
CA PRO A 17 -11.18 -8.52 4.19
C PRO A 17 -12.46 -8.08 3.47
N ALA A 18 -13.27 -7.27 4.16
CA ALA A 18 -14.53 -6.76 3.61
C ALA A 18 -14.29 -5.55 2.69
N GLY A 19 -15.26 -5.21 1.84
CA GLY A 19 -15.16 -4.05 0.94
C GLY A 19 -14.89 -2.73 1.66
N CYS A 20 -15.48 -2.52 2.84
CA CYS A 20 -15.27 -1.33 3.67
C CYS A 20 -13.83 -1.15 4.15
N GLU A 21 -13.06 -2.24 4.23
CA GLU A 21 -11.67 -2.22 4.69
C GLU A 21 -10.72 -1.78 3.58
N ALA A 22 -11.04 -2.12 2.33
CA ALA A 22 -10.29 -1.63 1.17
C ALA A 22 -10.44 -0.11 1.01
N ASP A 23 -11.66 0.42 1.21
CA ASP A 23 -11.93 1.86 1.17
C ASP A 23 -11.20 2.59 2.30
N LEU A 24 -11.25 2.06 3.53
CA LEU A 24 -10.52 2.64 4.67
C LEU A 24 -9.00 2.67 4.43
N LEU A 25 -8.44 1.59 3.87
CA LEU A 25 -7.02 1.56 3.55
C LEU A 25 -6.69 2.52 2.42
N HIS A 26 -7.52 2.62 1.38
CA HIS A 26 -7.35 3.62 0.32
C HIS A 26 -7.30 5.04 0.93
N ASP A 27 -8.23 5.39 1.82
CA ASP A 27 -8.24 6.67 2.51
C ASP A 27 -7.00 6.87 3.40
N LEU A 28 -6.55 5.82 4.08
CA LEU A 28 -5.35 5.84 4.92
C LEU A 28 -4.10 6.23 4.12
N PHE A 29 -3.95 5.69 2.90
CA PHE A 29 -2.86 6.04 2.01
C PHE A 29 -2.90 7.54 1.69
N TRP A 30 -4.06 8.08 1.30
CA TRP A 30 -4.19 9.51 0.99
C TRP A 30 -4.02 10.42 2.20
N ALA A 31 -4.45 10.00 3.38
CA ALA A 31 -4.34 10.78 4.61
C ALA A 31 -2.87 11.03 5.03
N HIS A 32 -1.95 10.15 4.63
CA HIS A 32 -0.55 10.22 5.04
C HIS A 32 0.42 10.51 3.91
N THR A 33 -0.05 10.74 2.68
CA THR A 33 0.82 11.08 1.55
C THR A 33 0.53 12.49 1.04
N GLY A 34 1.59 13.23 0.72
CA GLY A 34 1.51 14.51 0.02
C GLY A 34 2.10 14.44 -1.39
N PRO A 35 2.03 15.55 -2.15
CA PRO A 35 2.57 15.62 -3.52
C PRO A 35 4.06 15.25 -3.62
N ALA A 36 4.84 15.53 -2.57
CA ALA A 36 6.27 15.21 -2.53
C ALA A 36 6.55 13.69 -2.51
N ASP A 37 5.59 12.89 -2.04
CA ASP A 37 5.69 11.43 -2.00
C ASP A 37 5.43 10.80 -3.39
N GLY A 38 4.95 11.60 -4.35
CA GLY A 38 4.77 11.20 -5.75
C GLY A 38 3.73 10.10 -5.96
N LEU A 39 2.82 9.90 -5.00
CA LEU A 39 1.65 9.02 -5.16
C LEU A 39 0.59 9.74 -6.00
N GLU A 40 0.30 9.20 -7.16
CA GLU A 40 -0.70 9.74 -8.10
C GLU A 40 -2.03 9.00 -7.99
N HIS A 41 -1.97 7.69 -7.68
CA HIS A 41 -3.14 6.85 -7.49
C HIS A 41 -2.79 5.62 -6.65
N VAL A 42 -3.78 5.09 -5.95
CA VAL A 42 -3.67 3.83 -5.21
C VAL A 42 -4.91 2.99 -5.48
N ARG A 43 -4.70 1.69 -5.65
CA ARG A 43 -5.78 0.70 -5.67
C ARG A 43 -5.55 -0.28 -4.54
N VAL A 44 -6.57 -0.49 -3.74
CA VAL A 44 -6.58 -1.51 -2.68
C VAL A 44 -7.69 -2.50 -3.00
N ARG A 45 -7.40 -3.79 -2.92
CA ARG A 45 -8.43 -4.83 -3.09
C ARG A 45 -8.15 -6.04 -2.20
N PRO A 46 -9.18 -6.75 -1.72
CA PRO A 46 -9.02 -8.02 -1.04
C PRO A 46 -8.28 -9.03 -1.94
N ALA A 47 -7.32 -9.74 -1.38
CA ALA A 47 -6.55 -10.78 -2.07
C ALA A 47 -6.10 -11.87 -1.09
N GLY A 48 -6.81 -13.01 -1.09
CA GLY A 48 -6.53 -14.13 -0.20
C GLY A 48 -6.75 -13.77 1.28
N ASP A 49 -5.70 -13.90 2.08
CA ASP A 49 -5.63 -13.62 3.53
C ASP A 49 -5.18 -12.17 3.85
N GLY A 50 -5.24 -11.26 2.87
CA GLY A 50 -4.87 -9.87 3.06
C GLY A 50 -5.36 -8.98 1.94
N MET A 51 -4.64 -7.88 1.70
CA MET A 51 -4.94 -6.92 0.63
C MET A 51 -3.83 -6.88 -0.40
N GLU A 52 -4.19 -6.75 -1.67
CA GLU A 52 -3.26 -6.30 -2.69
C GLU A 52 -3.38 -4.78 -2.82
N VAL A 53 -2.22 -4.12 -2.89
CA VAL A 53 -2.10 -2.69 -3.11
C VAL A 53 -1.30 -2.44 -4.37
N VAL A 54 -1.82 -1.60 -5.25
CA VAL A 54 -1.09 -1.09 -6.41
C VAL A 54 -0.87 0.40 -6.24
N LEU A 55 0.38 0.79 -6.05
CA LEU A 55 0.82 2.17 -5.93
C LEU A 55 1.19 2.68 -7.31
N PHE A 56 0.54 3.74 -7.78
CA PHE A 56 0.93 4.41 -9.01
C PHE A 56 1.72 5.66 -8.68
N LEU A 57 3.00 5.65 -9.08
CA LEU A 57 4.00 6.60 -8.66
C LEU A 57 4.53 7.42 -9.83
N PHE A 58 4.79 8.69 -9.57
CA PHE A 58 5.64 9.52 -10.42
C PHE A 58 7.11 9.16 -10.19
N ALA A 59 7.73 8.53 -11.20
CA ALA A 59 9.12 8.12 -11.18
C ALA A 59 9.68 7.99 -12.60
N VAL A 60 10.99 8.22 -12.76
CA VAL A 60 11.72 8.17 -14.05
C VAL A 60 12.26 6.78 -14.39
N THR A 61 12.44 5.90 -13.40
CA THR A 61 12.86 4.50 -13.55
C THR A 61 12.07 3.59 -12.60
N ASP A 62 12.09 2.27 -12.86
CA ASP A 62 11.42 1.28 -12.00
C ASP A 62 12.09 1.20 -10.62
N THR A 63 13.42 1.30 -10.58
CA THR A 63 14.18 1.42 -9.33
C THR A 63 13.74 2.64 -8.52
N ALA A 64 13.60 3.81 -9.16
CA ALA A 64 13.13 5.01 -8.47
C ALA A 64 11.68 4.88 -7.99
N ALA A 65 10.83 4.13 -8.70
CA ALA A 65 9.48 3.81 -8.24
C ALA A 65 9.51 2.89 -7.02
N LEU A 66 10.38 1.88 -7.01
CA LEU A 66 10.55 0.96 -5.89
C LEU A 66 11.10 1.68 -4.65
N ASP A 67 12.11 2.54 -4.79
CA ASP A 67 12.67 3.34 -3.69
C ASP A 67 11.58 4.23 -3.08
N ARG A 68 10.79 4.90 -3.93
CA ARG A 68 9.68 5.74 -3.48
C ARG A 68 8.57 4.95 -2.80
N ALA A 69 8.22 3.78 -3.33
CA ALA A 69 7.28 2.87 -2.68
C ALA A 69 7.78 2.44 -1.29
N ASN A 70 9.07 2.12 -1.14
CA ASN A 70 9.65 1.75 0.15
C ASN A 70 9.58 2.89 1.17
N VAL A 71 9.88 4.12 0.76
CA VAL A 71 9.75 5.31 1.64
C VAL A 71 8.30 5.49 2.09
N LEU A 72 7.36 5.43 1.15
CA LEU A 72 5.93 5.59 1.42
C LEU A 72 5.41 4.50 2.36
N LEU A 73 5.76 3.23 2.11
CA LEU A 73 5.35 2.11 2.99
C LEU A 73 6.02 2.17 4.36
N THR A 74 7.21 2.76 4.47
CA THR A 74 7.86 3.03 5.76
C THR A 74 7.10 4.09 6.55
N LEU A 75 6.66 5.17 5.90
CA LEU A 75 5.83 6.23 6.51
C LEU A 75 4.50 5.66 7.01
N LEU A 76 3.88 4.78 6.23
CA LEU A 76 2.59 4.15 6.54
C LEU A 76 2.69 2.99 7.54
N ARG A 77 3.88 2.62 8.01
CA ARG A 77 4.07 1.44 8.86
C ARG A 77 3.21 1.49 10.13
N GLU A 78 3.24 2.61 10.86
CA GLU A 78 2.46 2.76 12.09
C GLU A 78 0.95 2.84 11.82
N PRO A 79 0.46 3.67 10.88
CA PRO A 79 -0.96 3.69 10.50
C PRO A 79 -1.49 2.32 10.07
N LEU A 80 -0.74 1.58 9.24
CA LEU A 80 -1.15 0.25 8.79
C LEU A 80 -1.18 -0.75 9.94
N ALA A 81 -0.19 -0.71 10.83
CA ALA A 81 -0.15 -1.58 12.00
C ALA A 81 -1.32 -1.32 12.96
N ALA A 82 -1.77 -0.07 13.11
CA ALA A 82 -2.97 0.27 13.89
C ALA A 82 -4.25 -0.37 13.33
N HIS A 83 -4.26 -0.68 12.03
CA HIS A 83 -5.33 -1.43 11.35
C HIS A 83 -5.03 -2.93 11.20
N GLY A 84 -3.98 -3.43 11.86
CA GLY A 84 -3.63 -4.86 11.84
C GLY A 84 -2.91 -5.32 10.57
N TYR A 85 -2.32 -4.41 9.80
CA TYR A 85 -1.64 -4.72 8.54
C TYR A 85 -0.14 -4.47 8.58
N THR A 86 0.61 -5.32 7.89
CA THR A 86 2.02 -5.07 7.53
C THR A 86 2.17 -5.07 6.02
N ALA A 87 2.84 -4.07 5.48
CA ALA A 87 3.12 -3.98 4.05
C ALA A 87 4.38 -4.77 3.67
N VAL A 88 4.29 -5.55 2.58
CA VAL A 88 5.42 -6.24 1.96
C VAL A 88 5.41 -5.98 0.46
N ILE A 89 6.57 -5.69 -0.13
CA ILE A 89 6.73 -5.65 -1.59
C ILE A 89 7.19 -7.04 -2.03
N PRO A 90 6.44 -7.74 -2.91
CA PRO A 90 6.89 -9.02 -3.44
C PRO A 90 8.21 -8.83 -4.18
N THR A 91 9.25 -9.54 -3.77
CA THR A 91 10.47 -9.69 -4.57
C THR A 91 10.12 -10.63 -5.73
N VAL A 92 10.34 -10.15 -6.95
CA VAL A 92 10.18 -10.95 -8.18
C VAL A 92 11.35 -11.92 -8.32
#